data_AF-A0A432RF89-F1
#
_entry.id   AF-A0A432RF89-F1
#
_cell.length_a   1.000
_cell.length_b   1.000
_cell.length_c   1.000
_cell.angle_alpha   90.00
_cell.angle_beta   90.00
_cell.angle_gamma   90.00
#
_symmetry.space_group_name_H-M   'P 1'
#
loop_
_entity.id
_entity.type
_entity.pdbx_description
1 polymer ?
#
loop_
_entity_poly.entity_id
_entity_poly.type
_entity_poly.pdbx_seq_one_letter_code
_entity_poly.pdbx_strand_id
1 'polypeptide(L)'
;MERKLLWVISSIVILILWLKIEPQGTQQTGSKTVTSEQPAPKSVPEQPKRENSREASVTEEEQEYFKSHPIEENKPNFADIQDVQKRKEAFFDFLLPFVQEKNALLLEDRARIEAILNNSEPPSREDKTWIAALRKIHK
;
A
#
# COMPACT_ATOMS: atom_id res chain seq x y z
N MET A 1 -8.09 31.78 31.32
CA MET A 1 -6.82 31.02 31.31
C MET A 1 -5.82 31.77 30.46
N GLU A 2 -4.70 32.14 31.06
CA GLU A 2 -3.70 33.00 30.45
C GLU A 2 -3.16 32.33 29.17
N ARG A 3 -3.10 33.07 28.05
CA ARG A 3 -2.65 32.54 26.75
C ARG A 3 -1.25 31.87 26.84
N LYS A 4 -0.49 32.24 27.87
CA LYS A 4 0.79 31.66 28.26
C LYS A 4 0.67 30.18 28.68
N LEU A 5 -0.38 29.82 29.43
CA LEU A 5 -0.61 28.46 29.91
C LEU A 5 -0.97 27.50 28.76
N LEU A 6 -1.78 27.97 27.80
CA LEU A 6 -2.12 27.20 26.60
C LEU A 6 -0.89 26.90 25.73
N TRP A 7 0.04 27.86 25.63
CA TRP A 7 1.29 27.67 24.88
C TRP A 7 2.23 26.67 25.56
N VAL A 8 2.31 26.70 26.89
CA VAL A 8 3.11 25.75 27.67
C VAL A 8 2.57 24.33 27.56
N ILE A 9 1.26 24.14 27.65
CA ILE A 9 0.64 22.81 27.51
C ILE A 9 0.86 22.27 26.08
N SER A 10 0.72 23.11 25.06
CA SER A 10 0.98 22.73 23.67
C SER A 10 2.43 22.29 23.45
N SER A 11 3.40 23.03 24.01
CA SER A 11 4.82 22.69 23.93
C SER A 11 5.15 21.36 24.63
N ILE A 12 4.56 21.10 25.80
CA ILE A 12 4.74 19.85 26.55
C ILE A 12 4.19 18.65 25.76
N VAL A 13 3.03 18.79 25.13
CA VAL A 13 2.44 17.72 24.29
C VAL A 13 3.34 17.39 23.10
N ILE A 14 3.89 18.42 22.44
CA ILE A 14 4.84 18.24 21.32
C ILE A 14 6.14 17.55 21.78
N LEU A 15 6.66 17.92 22.96
CA LEU A 15 7.83 17.27 23.55
C LEU A 15 7.60 15.80 23.89
N ILE A 16 6.42 15.45 24.42
CA ILE A 16 6.08 14.05 24.73
C ILE A 16 5.93 13.22 23.45
N LEU A 17 5.35 13.80 22.39
CA LEU A 17 5.28 13.13 21.08
C LEU A 17 6.68 12.93 20.47
N TRP A 18 7.61 13.86 20.68
CA TRP A 18 9.01 13.69 20.27
C TRP A 18 9.78 12.68 21.13
N LEU A 19 9.51 12.61 22.44
CA LEU A 19 10.21 11.69 23.36
C LEU A 19 9.78 10.22 23.17
N LYS A 20 8.60 9.97 22.57
CA LYS A 20 8.12 8.61 22.24
C LYS A 20 8.73 8.05 20.94
N ILE A 21 9.48 8.86 20.18
CA ILE A 21 10.37 8.38 19.13
C ILE A 21 11.75 8.21 19.78
N GLU A 22 11.99 7.04 20.35
CA GLU A 22 13.34 6.64 20.74
C GLU A 22 14.17 6.47 19.45
N PRO A 23 15.33 7.13 19.35
CA PRO A 23 16.18 7.05 18.17
C PRO A 23 16.94 5.73 18.24
N GLN A 24 16.67 4.81 17.32
CA GLN A 24 17.62 3.72 17.03
C GLN A 24 18.81 4.33 16.27
N GLY A 25 19.64 5.06 17.03
CA GLY A 25 20.92 5.61 16.62
C GLY A 25 22.03 4.59 16.86
N THR A 26 22.58 4.12 15.76
CA THR A 26 23.97 3.70 15.53
C THR A 26 25.02 3.96 16.65
N GLN A 27 25.65 2.84 17.05
CA GLN A 27 27.09 2.59 17.24
C GLN A 27 27.91 3.23 18.39
N GLN A 28 28.47 2.30 19.19
CA GLN A 28 29.83 2.20 19.77
C GLN A 28 30.26 2.98 21.05
N THR A 29 31.07 2.23 21.84
CA THR A 29 32.01 2.62 22.93
C THR A 29 31.40 2.84 24.32
N GLY A 30 31.84 2.25 25.45
CA GLY A 30 32.88 1.27 25.76
C GLY A 30 32.98 1.03 27.29
N SER A 31 33.86 0.08 27.66
CA SER A 31 34.56 -0.04 28.96
C SER A 31 34.08 -1.05 30.04
N LYS A 32 34.82 -2.17 30.07
CA LYS A 32 35.43 -2.88 31.22
C LYS A 32 34.58 -3.69 32.21
N THR A 33 34.65 -5.01 32.02
CA THR A 33 35.12 -5.96 33.06
C THR A 33 35.95 -7.07 32.40
N VAL A 34 37.02 -7.47 33.09
CA VAL A 34 38.17 -8.27 32.61
C VAL A 34 38.00 -9.74 32.98
N THR A 35 38.34 -10.67 32.07
CA THR A 35 39.26 -11.83 32.28
C THR A 35 38.94 -13.04 31.36
N SER A 36 39.95 -13.42 30.54
CA SER A 36 40.26 -14.73 29.91
C SER A 36 39.17 -15.42 29.05
N GLU A 37 39.37 -15.85 27.80
CA GLU A 37 40.52 -16.41 27.08
C GLU A 37 40.41 -16.12 25.56
N GLN A 38 41.56 -16.03 24.88
CA GLN A 38 41.69 -16.04 23.41
C GLN A 38 42.39 -17.37 23.03
N PRO A 39 41.98 -18.08 21.97
CA PRO A 39 42.57 -17.89 20.65
C PRO A 39 41.61 -17.91 19.45
N ALA A 40 42.03 -17.16 18.43
CA ALA A 40 41.48 -16.99 17.09
C ALA A 40 41.67 -18.26 16.20
N PRO A 41 41.62 -18.16 14.86
CA PRO A 41 40.49 -17.95 13.94
C PRO A 41 40.36 -19.12 12.93
N LYS A 42 39.18 -19.30 12.32
CA LYS A 42 38.81 -20.04 11.08
C LYS A 42 37.32 -20.39 11.26
N SER A 43 36.37 -20.14 10.37
CA SER A 43 36.36 -20.01 8.92
C SER A 43 35.02 -19.38 8.56
N VAL A 44 34.97 -18.60 7.48
CA VAL A 44 33.73 -18.12 6.85
C VAL A 44 32.86 -19.33 6.47
N PRO A 45 31.55 -19.29 6.74
CA PRO A 45 30.58 -19.88 5.82
C PRO A 45 29.69 -18.76 5.26
N GLU A 46 29.92 -18.46 3.99
CA GLU A 46 28.90 -18.31 2.96
C GLU A 46 27.51 -17.91 3.50
N GLN A 47 27.22 -16.61 3.50
CA GLN A 47 25.85 -16.16 3.68
C GLN A 47 25.02 -16.74 2.53
N PRO A 48 23.93 -17.48 2.83
CA PRO A 48 23.06 -17.96 1.78
C PRO A 48 22.50 -16.76 1.04
N LYS A 49 22.65 -16.81 -0.28
CA LYS A 49 21.88 -16.03 -1.26
C LYS A 49 20.46 -15.90 -0.72
N ARG A 50 20.08 -14.70 -0.28
CA ARG A 50 18.69 -14.39 0.04
C ARG A 50 17.91 -14.53 -1.25
N GLU A 51 17.41 -15.74 -1.50
CA GLU A 51 16.32 -15.94 -2.44
C GLU A 51 15.22 -14.97 -2.03
N ASN A 52 14.82 -14.18 -2.99
CA ASN A 52 13.84 -13.13 -2.84
C ASN A 52 12.48 -13.81 -2.63
N SER A 53 12.18 -14.25 -1.41
CA SER A 53 10.92 -14.91 -1.00
C SER A 53 9.71 -13.95 -1.00
N ARG A 54 9.65 -13.04 -1.97
CA ARG A 54 8.50 -12.18 -2.27
C ARG A 54 7.78 -12.67 -3.52
N GLU A 55 7.66 -13.97 -3.68
CA GLU A 55 6.63 -14.53 -4.54
C GLU A 55 5.30 -14.18 -3.87
N ALA A 56 4.68 -13.10 -4.32
CA ALA A 56 3.29 -12.83 -3.98
C ALA A 56 2.50 -14.07 -4.41
N SER A 57 1.83 -14.72 -3.46
CA SER A 57 0.97 -15.86 -3.75
C SER A 57 -0.23 -15.36 -4.55
N VAL A 58 -0.10 -15.40 -5.88
CA VAL A 58 -1.21 -15.10 -6.80
C VAL A 58 -2.19 -16.26 -6.69
N THR A 59 -3.44 -15.99 -6.31
CA THR A 59 -4.47 -17.02 -6.19
C THR A 59 -4.81 -17.61 -7.57
N GLU A 60 -5.37 -18.81 -7.61
CA GLU A 60 -5.80 -19.43 -8.88
C GLU A 60 -6.81 -18.55 -9.62
N GLU A 61 -7.72 -17.92 -8.87
CA GLU A 61 -8.71 -16.95 -9.37
C GLU A 61 -8.04 -15.73 -10.02
N GLU A 62 -7.01 -15.16 -9.39
CA GLU A 62 -6.24 -14.05 -9.94
C GLU A 62 -5.49 -14.47 -11.21
N GLN A 63 -4.91 -15.68 -11.25
CA GLN A 63 -4.24 -16.18 -12.45
C GLN A 63 -5.21 -16.36 -13.63
N GLU A 64 -6.41 -16.89 -13.39
CA GLU A 64 -7.45 -17.02 -14.40
C GLU A 64 -7.94 -15.65 -14.89
N TYR A 65 -8.04 -14.67 -13.98
CA TYR A 65 -8.37 -13.30 -14.32
C TYR A 65 -7.34 -12.69 -15.28
N PHE A 66 -6.04 -12.80 -15.00
CA PHE A 66 -4.98 -12.25 -15.88
C PHE A 66 -4.87 -12.98 -17.22
N LYS A 67 -5.22 -14.28 -17.29
CA LYS A 67 -5.28 -15.02 -18.56
C LYS A 67 -6.43 -14.56 -19.45
N SER A 68 -7.58 -14.23 -18.86
CA SER A 68 -8.75 -13.75 -19.58
C SER A 68 -8.67 -12.26 -19.92
N HIS A 69 -7.87 -11.47 -19.18
CA HIS A 69 -7.67 -10.04 -19.36
C HIS A 69 -6.18 -9.74 -19.60
N PRO A 70 -5.66 -10.01 -20.82
CA PRO A 70 -4.28 -9.75 -21.14
C PRO A 70 -3.95 -8.26 -20.95
N ILE A 71 -2.85 -7.99 -20.28
CA ILE A 71 -2.34 -6.62 -20.10
C ILE A 71 -1.72 -6.19 -21.44
N GLU A 72 -2.14 -5.02 -21.94
CA GLU A 72 -1.65 -4.38 -23.16
C GLU A 72 -0.11 -4.34 -23.24
N GLU A 73 0.42 -4.42 -24.47
CA GLU A 73 1.87 -4.47 -24.74
C GLU A 73 2.63 -3.21 -24.32
N ASN A 74 1.94 -2.09 -24.09
CA ASN A 74 2.54 -0.80 -23.75
C ASN A 74 2.87 -0.66 -22.24
N LYS A 75 3.27 -1.77 -21.60
CA LYS A 75 3.66 -1.81 -20.19
C LYS A 75 5.13 -1.41 -20.04
N PRO A 76 5.47 -0.44 -19.16
CA PRO A 76 6.86 -0.11 -18.88
C PRO A 76 7.63 -1.31 -18.29
N ASN A 77 8.85 -1.56 -18.76
CA ASN A 77 9.75 -2.49 -18.08
C ASN A 77 10.34 -1.82 -16.83
N PHE A 78 9.70 -2.05 -15.68
CA PHE A 78 10.12 -1.47 -14.40
C PHE A 78 11.52 -1.91 -13.95
N ALA A 79 12.04 -3.04 -14.46
CA ALA A 79 13.37 -3.52 -14.13
C ALA A 79 14.49 -2.66 -14.76
N ASP A 80 14.20 -2.00 -15.88
CA ASP A 80 15.18 -1.19 -16.62
C ASP A 80 15.33 0.21 -15.98
N ILE A 81 14.38 0.66 -15.16
CA ILE A 81 14.38 1.98 -14.53
C ILE A 81 15.16 1.94 -13.22
N GLN A 82 16.44 2.34 -13.25
CA GLN A 82 17.32 2.31 -12.07
C GLN A 82 16.90 3.31 -10.97
N ASP A 83 16.50 4.52 -11.36
CA ASP A 83 16.07 5.56 -10.42
C ASP A 83 14.73 5.20 -9.76
N VAL A 84 14.71 5.14 -8.44
CA VAL A 84 13.53 4.71 -7.67
C VAL A 84 12.35 5.67 -7.83
N GLN A 85 12.63 6.97 -7.94
CA GLN A 85 11.58 7.97 -8.07
C GLN A 85 10.91 7.86 -9.45
N LYS A 86 11.71 7.78 -10.51
CA LYS A 86 11.21 7.56 -11.89
C LYS A 86 10.46 6.24 -12.04
N ARG A 87 10.90 5.18 -11.35
CA ARG A 87 10.21 3.89 -11.38
C ARG A 87 8.83 3.98 -10.75
N LYS A 88 8.69 4.72 -9.64
CA LYS A 88 7.39 4.95 -8.99
C LYS A 88 6.48 5.81 -9.86
N GLU A 89 7.01 6.88 -10.44
CA GLU A 89 6.26 7.72 -11.39
C GLU A 89 5.70 6.88 -12.53
N ALA A 90 6.56 6.14 -13.24
CA ALA A 90 6.14 5.25 -14.32
C ALA A 90 5.13 4.17 -13.86
N PHE A 91 5.25 3.67 -12.62
CA PHE A 91 4.31 2.72 -12.06
C PHE A 91 2.92 3.33 -11.81
N PHE A 92 2.88 4.52 -11.21
CA PHE A 92 1.60 5.20 -10.96
C PHE A 92 0.96 5.71 -12.24
N ASP A 93 1.76 6.22 -13.19
CA ASP A 93 1.27 6.63 -14.50
C ASP A 93 0.66 5.46 -15.26
N PHE A 94 1.27 4.27 -15.15
CA PHE A 94 0.72 3.05 -15.73
C PHE A 94 -0.61 2.65 -15.06
N LEU A 95 -0.72 2.77 -13.73
CA LEU A 95 -1.94 2.36 -13.00
C LEU A 95 -3.09 3.38 -13.07
N LEU A 96 -2.77 4.66 -13.20
CA LEU A 96 -3.73 5.76 -13.16
C LEU A 96 -4.92 5.59 -14.14
N PRO A 97 -4.73 5.26 -15.43
CA PRO A 97 -5.86 5.12 -16.35
C PRO A 97 -6.83 4.02 -15.91
N PHE A 98 -6.35 2.89 -15.39
CA PHE A 98 -7.21 1.82 -14.90
C PHE A 98 -8.05 2.26 -13.70
N VAL A 99 -7.44 3.01 -12.77
CA VAL A 99 -8.17 3.56 -11.62
C VAL A 99 -9.22 4.58 -12.07
N GLN A 100 -8.88 5.44 -13.03
CA GLN A 100 -9.81 6.43 -13.58
C GLN A 100 -11.00 5.76 -14.27
N GLU A 101 -10.76 4.73 -15.08
CA GLU A 101 -11.82 3.98 -15.76
C GLU A 101 -12.77 3.32 -14.74
N LYS A 102 -12.23 2.62 -13.74
CA LYS A 102 -13.06 1.96 -12.72
C LYS A 102 -13.84 2.96 -11.88
N ASN A 103 -13.24 4.10 -11.56
CA ASN A 103 -13.92 5.19 -10.87
C ASN A 103 -15.06 5.78 -11.72
N ALA A 104 -14.86 5.94 -13.03
CA ALA A 104 -15.91 6.42 -13.92
C ALA A 104 -17.12 5.47 -13.94
N LEU A 105 -16.89 4.17 -14.12
CA LEU A 105 -17.94 3.14 -14.07
C LEU A 105 -18.68 3.15 -12.73
N LEU A 106 -17.96 3.29 -11.62
CA LEU A 106 -18.57 3.35 -10.29
C LEU A 106 -19.45 4.61 -10.10
N LEU A 107 -19.05 5.73 -10.68
CA LEU A 107 -19.85 6.97 -10.67
C LEU A 107 -21.11 6.82 -11.51
N GLU A 108 -21.04 6.16 -12.67
CA GLU A 108 -22.21 5.84 -13.50
C GLU A 108 -23.20 4.94 -12.75
N ASP A 109 -22.71 3.88 -12.11
CA ASP A 109 -23.54 2.97 -11.31
C ASP A 109 -24.24 3.73 -10.16
N ARG A 110 -23.51 4.62 -9.47
CA ARG A 110 -24.09 5.47 -8.41
C ARG A 110 -25.16 6.39 -8.96
N ALA A 111 -24.89 7.09 -10.06
CA ALA A 111 -25.85 8.00 -10.68
C ALA A 111 -27.13 7.27 -11.08
N ARG A 112 -27.02 6.04 -11.60
CA ARG A 112 -28.16 5.19 -11.92
C ARG A 112 -28.95 4.78 -10.68
N ILE A 113 -28.29 4.40 -9.58
CA ILE A 113 -28.95 4.09 -8.31
C ILE A 113 -29.70 5.30 -7.77
N GLU A 114 -29.08 6.48 -7.79
CA GLU A 114 -29.70 7.73 -7.36
C GLU A 114 -30.92 8.08 -8.22
N ALA A 115 -30.84 7.90 -9.54
CA ALA A 115 -31.98 8.11 -10.43
C ALA A 115 -33.14 7.16 -10.10
N ILE A 116 -32.87 5.89 -9.77
CA ILE A 116 -33.89 4.93 -9.35
C ILE A 116 -34.50 5.30 -7.99
N LEU A 117 -33.68 5.72 -7.02
CA LEU A 117 -34.12 6.13 -5.68
C LEU A 117 -34.98 7.38 -5.69
N ASN A 118 -34.64 8.35 -6.55
CA ASN A 118 -35.34 9.62 -6.65
C ASN A 118 -36.56 9.57 -7.58
N ASN A 119 -36.75 8.46 -8.31
CA ASN A 119 -37.94 8.28 -9.13
C ASN A 119 -39.16 8.03 -8.23
N SER A 120 -40.28 8.69 -8.56
CA SER A 120 -41.55 8.51 -7.84
C SER A 120 -42.23 7.18 -8.18
N GLU A 121 -41.92 6.63 -9.36
CA GLU A 121 -42.41 5.32 -9.78
C GLU A 121 -41.54 4.19 -9.23
N PRO A 122 -42.13 3.01 -8.94
CA PRO A 122 -41.36 1.86 -8.52
C PRO A 122 -40.37 1.41 -9.61
N PRO A 123 -39.21 0.85 -9.24
CA PRO A 123 -38.19 0.43 -10.20
C PRO A 123 -38.73 -0.58 -11.20
N SER A 124 -38.30 -0.41 -12.46
CA SER A 124 -38.63 -1.29 -13.57
C SER A 124 -38.11 -2.71 -13.36
N ARG A 125 -38.54 -3.66 -14.20
CA ARG A 125 -38.03 -5.04 -14.12
C ARG A 125 -36.53 -5.07 -14.45
N GLU A 126 -36.12 -4.27 -15.44
CA GLU A 126 -34.74 -4.10 -15.87
C GLU A 126 -33.88 -3.58 -14.71
N ASP A 127 -34.35 -2.56 -13.99
CA ASP A 127 -33.63 -2.00 -12.85
C ASP A 127 -33.51 -3.00 -11.71
N LYS A 128 -34.57 -3.77 -11.42
CA LYS A 128 -34.52 -4.85 -10.42
C LYS A 128 -33.50 -5.92 -10.80
N THR A 129 -33.46 -6.33 -12.07
CA THR A 129 -32.47 -7.31 -12.54
C THR A 129 -31.04 -6.78 -12.48
N TRP A 130 -30.84 -5.51 -12.85
CA TRP A 130 -29.55 -4.85 -12.78
C TRP A 130 -29.07 -4.67 -11.34
N ILE A 131 -29.92 -4.21 -10.41
CA ILE A 131 -29.59 -4.10 -8.98
C ILE A 131 -29.24 -5.48 -8.39
N ALA A 132 -29.95 -6.55 -8.79
CA ALA A 132 -29.65 -7.90 -8.33
C ALA A 132 -28.28 -8.39 -8.81
N ALA A 133 -27.92 -8.10 -10.07
CA ALA A 133 -26.61 -8.40 -10.62
C ALA A 133 -25.51 -7.58 -9.91
N LEU A 134 -25.72 -6.27 -9.74
CA LEU A 134 -24.79 -5.37 -9.06
C LEU A 134 -24.50 -5.83 -7.62
N ARG A 135 -25.53 -6.27 -6.89
CA ARG A 135 -25.38 -6.83 -5.54
C ARG A 135 -24.49 -8.08 -5.51
N LYS A 136 -24.54 -8.93 -6.54
CA LYS A 136 -23.72 -10.14 -6.61
C LYS A 136 -22.24 -9.81 -6.81
N ILE A 137 -21.94 -8.72 -7.51
CA ILE A 137 -20.57 -8.28 -7.80
C ILE A 137 -19.92 -7.64 -6.56
N HIS A 138 -20.69 -6.93 -5.75
CA HIS A 138 -20.18 -6.20 -4.57
C HIS A 138 -20.45 -6.88 -3.22
N LYS A 139 -20.78 -8.18 -3.21
CA LYS A 139 -21.15 -8.90 -1.98
C LYS A 139 -19.96 -9.41 -1.18
#